data_AF-A0AAE2WAD3-F1
#
_entry.id   AF-A0AAE2WAD3-F1
#
_cell.length_a   1.000
_cell.length_b   1.000
_cell.length_c   1.000
_cell.angle_alpha   90.00
_cell.angle_beta   90.00
_cell.angle_gamma   90.00
#
_symmetry.space_group_name_H-M   'P 1'
#
loop_
_entity.id
_entity.type
_entity.pdbx_description
1 polymer ?
#
loop_
_entity_poly.entity_id
_entity_poly.type
_entity_poly.pdbx_seq_one_letter_code
_entity_poly.pdbx_strand_id
1 'polypeptide(L)'
;MPEAGDAVTPLFLEEGARWRTVAYGPVFCVIALVIELATGPVVHWFALTLFAAILAGIVSVQVAAARRHVSVLLTDSLLRQGAEEVPLDEIDEVLPEADPYADEPQPWESARSLGELSAVPRRRTGIGLRLRDGSLAQAWARDDEGLRAALTAAVARAKGAGS
;
A
#
# COMPACT_ATOMS: atom_id res chain seq x y z
N MET A 1 22.60 -15.70 6.73
CA MET A 1 22.93 -14.47 5.98
C MET A 1 22.05 -14.49 4.74
N PRO A 2 20.85 -13.88 4.78
CA PRO A 2 19.94 -13.92 3.65
C PRO A 2 20.44 -12.98 2.55
N GLU A 3 20.47 -13.53 1.35
CA GLU A 3 20.87 -12.93 0.08
C GLU A 3 20.21 -11.56 -0.10
N ALA A 4 21.02 -10.53 -0.34
CA ALA A 4 20.56 -9.27 -0.88
C ALA A 4 20.01 -9.55 -2.28
N GLY A 5 18.69 -9.80 -2.35
CA GLY A 5 17.96 -9.94 -3.60
C GLY A 5 18.30 -8.77 -4.50
N ASP A 6 18.71 -9.11 -5.71
CA ASP A 6 18.97 -8.27 -6.87
C ASP A 6 18.39 -6.85 -6.73
N ALA A 7 19.26 -5.84 -6.76
CA ALA A 7 18.87 -4.44 -6.64
C ALA A 7 18.16 -3.98 -7.92
N VAL A 8 16.98 -4.54 -8.18
CA VAL A 8 16.03 -4.05 -9.18
C VAL A 8 15.68 -2.64 -8.74
N THR A 9 16.19 -1.64 -9.48
CA THR A 9 15.94 -0.24 -9.15
C THR A 9 14.44 0.01 -9.32
N PRO A 10 13.69 0.30 -8.24
CA PRO A 10 12.25 0.47 -8.36
C PRO A 10 11.97 1.76 -9.15
N LEU A 11 11.16 1.66 -10.20
CA LEU A 11 10.69 2.81 -10.97
C LEU A 11 9.73 3.66 -10.15
N PHE A 12 8.94 3.01 -9.29
CA PHE A 12 8.06 3.66 -8.33
C PHE A 12 7.94 2.78 -7.09
N LEU A 13 8.07 3.39 -5.90
CA LEU A 13 7.92 2.70 -4.63
C LEU A 13 7.07 3.56 -3.70
N GLU A 14 5.92 3.03 -3.29
CA GLU A 14 5.08 3.64 -2.27
C GLU A 14 4.96 2.70 -1.06
N GLU A 15 5.57 3.11 0.05
CA GLU A 15 5.42 2.42 1.32
C GLU A 15 4.04 2.69 1.92
N GLY A 16 3.23 1.64 2.08
CA GLY A 16 1.81 1.73 2.46
C GLY A 16 1.47 2.48 3.74
N ALA A 17 2.38 2.58 4.72
CA ALA A 17 2.16 3.32 5.94
C ALA A 17 3.45 3.95 6.49
N ARG A 18 3.41 5.25 6.79
CA ARG A 18 4.51 5.97 7.44
C ARG A 18 4.51 5.68 8.95
N TRP A 19 5.61 5.09 9.46
CA TRP A 19 5.83 4.68 10.86
C TRP A 19 5.49 5.74 11.93
N ARG A 20 5.58 7.02 11.59
CA ARG A 20 5.59 8.13 12.56
C ARG A 20 4.24 8.32 13.27
N THR A 21 3.12 8.21 12.57
CA THR A 21 1.80 8.44 13.18
C THR A 21 1.39 7.30 14.12
N VAL A 22 1.86 6.08 13.83
CA VAL A 22 1.50 4.89 14.60
C VAL A 22 2.40 4.70 15.83
N ALA A 23 3.65 5.17 15.78
CA ALA A 23 4.55 5.17 16.93
C ALA A 23 4.10 6.11 18.07
N TYR A 24 3.24 7.12 17.81
CA TYR A 24 2.76 8.02 18.86
C TYR A 24 1.93 7.31 19.92
N GLY A 25 1.15 6.27 19.58
CA GLY A 25 0.38 5.51 20.57
C GLY A 25 1.30 4.86 21.61
N PRO A 26 2.26 4.01 21.19
CA PRO A 26 3.25 3.43 22.07
C PRO A 26 4.10 4.47 22.83
N VAL A 27 4.55 5.53 22.15
CA VAL A 27 5.35 6.58 22.80
C VAL A 27 4.54 7.31 23.88
N PHE A 28 3.27 7.62 23.63
CA PHE A 28 2.38 8.23 24.62
C PHE A 28 2.15 7.30 25.81
N CYS A 29 1.98 6.00 25.58
CA CYS A 29 1.92 5.00 26.66
C CYS A 29 3.22 4.93 27.48
N VAL A 30 4.38 5.03 26.84
CA VAL A 30 5.69 5.07 27.52
C VAL A 30 5.85 6.35 28.33
N ILE A 31 5.43 7.50 27.80
CA ILE A 31 5.46 8.78 28.53
C ILE A 31 4.53 8.72 29.74
N ALA A 32 3.31 8.20 29.59
CA ALA A 32 2.38 7.99 30.70
C ALA A 32 2.97 7.07 31.77
N LEU A 33 3.62 5.97 31.37
CA LEU A 33 4.31 5.03 32.28
C LEU A 33 5.45 5.71 33.07
N VAL A 34 6.24 6.57 32.42
CA VAL A 34 7.34 7.30 33.08
C VAL A 34 6.81 8.32 34.10
N ILE A 35 5.72 9.02 33.77
CA ILE A 35 5.04 9.96 34.69
C ILE A 35 4.43 9.19 35.88
N GLU A 36 3.86 8.01 35.64
CA GLU A 36 3.22 7.19 36.66
C GLU A 36 4.23 6.56 37.64
N LEU A 37 5.39 6.09 37.14
CA LEU A 37 6.53 5.62 37.95
C LEU A 37 7.06 6.70 38.90
N ALA A 38 6.92 7.98 38.55
CA ALA A 38 7.36 9.10 39.36
C ALA A 38 6.35 9.52 40.46
N THR A 39 5.10 9.03 40.44
CA THR A 39 3.99 9.61 41.24
C THR A 39 3.42 8.70 42.37
N GLY A 40 3.51 7.36 42.29
CA GLY A 40 3.17 6.39 43.38
C GLY A 40 1.68 6.34 43.85
N PRO A 41 1.26 5.50 44.85
CA PRO A 41 1.59 4.10 45.14
C PRO A 41 0.39 3.12 45.06
N VAL A 42 -0.79 3.48 44.53
CA VAL A 42 -1.96 2.56 44.46
C VAL A 42 -2.62 2.57 43.08
N VAL A 43 -1.98 1.93 42.11
CA VAL A 43 -2.61 1.57 40.84
C VAL A 43 -2.11 0.19 40.45
N HIS A 44 -2.97 -0.64 39.85
CA HIS A 44 -2.67 -2.02 39.43
C HIS A 44 -1.64 -2.03 38.28
N TRP A 45 -0.39 -1.69 38.60
CA TRP A 45 0.77 -1.58 37.71
C TRP A 45 0.87 -2.77 36.75
N PHE A 46 0.70 -3.99 37.27
CA PHE A 46 0.73 -5.20 36.48
C PHE A 46 -0.36 -5.24 35.41
N ALA A 47 -1.61 -4.93 35.80
CA ALA A 47 -2.74 -4.94 34.89
C ALA A 47 -2.59 -3.87 33.80
N LEU A 48 -2.18 -2.65 34.16
CA LEU A 48 -1.98 -1.56 33.19
C LEU A 48 -0.85 -1.87 32.20
N THR A 49 0.30 -2.37 32.67
CA THR A 49 1.39 -2.76 31.77
C THR A 49 1.01 -3.91 30.84
N LEU A 50 0.24 -4.88 31.35
CA LEU A 50 -0.24 -6.01 30.55
C LEU A 50 -1.23 -5.53 29.47
N PHE A 51 -2.19 -4.69 29.82
CA PHE A 51 -3.13 -4.13 28.85
C PHE A 51 -2.43 -3.25 27.82
N ALA A 52 -1.48 -2.41 28.23
CA ALA A 52 -0.68 -1.60 27.31
C ALA A 52 0.14 -2.48 26.35
N ALA A 53 0.77 -3.55 26.84
CA ALA A 53 1.51 -4.50 26.00
C ALA A 53 0.60 -5.24 25.01
N ILE A 54 -0.59 -5.67 25.45
CA ILE A 54 -1.58 -6.33 24.59
C ILE A 54 -2.06 -5.37 23.50
N LEU A 55 -2.44 -4.14 23.86
CA LEU A 55 -2.89 -3.14 22.90
C LEU A 55 -1.77 -2.78 21.90
N ALA A 56 -0.54 -2.60 22.38
CA ALA A 56 0.62 -2.35 21.52
C ALA A 56 0.87 -3.53 20.56
N GLY A 57 0.77 -4.77 21.04
CA GLY A 57 0.89 -5.98 20.22
C GLY A 57 -0.17 -6.04 19.12
N ILE A 58 -1.45 -5.82 19.46
CA ILE A 58 -2.56 -5.82 18.50
C ILE A 58 -2.36 -4.74 17.43
N VAL A 59 -2.03 -3.50 17.85
CA VAL A 59 -1.78 -2.39 16.91
C VAL A 59 -0.58 -2.72 16.00
N SER A 60 0.49 -3.30 16.55
CA SER A 60 1.66 -3.69 15.77
C SER A 60 1.32 -4.72 14.68
N VAL A 61 0.49 -5.71 14.99
CA VAL A 61 0.01 -6.71 14.02
C VAL A 61 -0.84 -6.06 12.93
N GLN A 62 -1.77 -5.17 13.30
CA GLN A 62 -2.60 -4.46 12.32
C GLN A 62 -1.75 -3.60 11.36
N VAL A 63 -0.68 -2.99 11.86
CA VAL A 63 0.24 -2.19 11.05
C VAL A 63 1.09 -3.06 10.14
N ALA A 64 1.62 -4.18 10.65
CA ALA A 64 2.39 -5.11 9.85
C ALA A 64 1.55 -5.66 8.69
N ALA A 65 0.29 -6.02 8.97
CA ALA A 65 -0.68 -6.41 7.94
C ALA A 65 -0.89 -5.26 6.94
N ALA A 66 -1.22 -4.05 7.41
CA ALA A 66 -1.44 -2.91 6.52
C ALA A 66 -0.22 -2.59 5.63
N ARG A 67 1.01 -2.77 6.13
CA ARG A 67 2.22 -2.57 5.30
C ARG A 67 2.38 -3.64 4.23
N ARG A 68 2.05 -4.89 4.53
CA ARG A 68 2.17 -5.99 3.57
C ARG A 68 1.11 -5.95 2.48
N HIS A 69 -0.10 -5.51 2.82
CA HIS A 69 -1.24 -5.52 1.89
C HIS A 69 -1.45 -4.17 1.17
N VAL A 70 -0.79 -3.08 1.60
CA VAL A 70 -1.00 -1.72 1.03
C VAL A 70 0.31 -1.12 0.49
N SER A 71 1.28 -1.93 0.09
CA SER A 71 2.51 -1.48 -0.58
C SER A 71 2.35 -1.48 -2.09
N VAL A 72 2.92 -0.48 -2.76
CA VAL A 72 3.00 -0.43 -4.22
C VAL A 72 4.46 -0.46 -4.64
N LEU A 73 4.80 -1.37 -5.53
CA LEU A 73 6.14 -1.46 -6.11
C LEU A 73 5.99 -1.63 -7.62
N LEU A 74 6.60 -0.74 -8.39
CA LEU A 74 6.74 -0.85 -9.82
C LEU A 74 8.22 -1.06 -10.16
N THR A 75 8.47 -2.08 -10.96
CA THR A 75 9.79 -2.39 -11.51
C THR A 75 9.72 -2.35 -13.03
N ASP A 76 10.83 -2.65 -13.72
CA ASP A 76 10.85 -2.74 -15.17
C ASP A 76 10.09 -3.94 -15.75
N SER A 77 9.69 -4.92 -14.92
CA SER A 77 9.05 -6.16 -15.39
C SER A 77 7.71 -6.47 -14.74
N LEU A 78 7.45 -5.97 -13.53
CA LEU A 78 6.20 -6.21 -12.81
C LEU A 78 5.70 -4.99 -12.03
N LEU A 79 4.38 -4.95 -11.86
CA LEU A 79 3.66 -4.09 -10.92
C LEU A 79 3.17 -4.96 -9.75
N ARG A 80 3.58 -4.61 -8.54
CA ARG A 80 3.12 -5.23 -7.31
C ARG A 80 2.18 -4.30 -6.55
N GLN A 81 1.00 -4.81 -6.22
CA GLN A 81 -0.07 -4.15 -5.48
C GLN A 81 -0.44 -4.98 -4.25
N GLY A 82 0.11 -4.60 -3.10
CA GLY A 82 0.00 -5.36 -1.85
C GLY A 82 0.64 -6.75 -1.97
N ALA A 83 -0.22 -7.77 -2.00
CA ALA A 83 0.16 -9.18 -2.12
C ALA A 83 0.03 -9.74 -3.54
N GLU A 84 -0.50 -8.97 -4.50
CA GLU A 84 -0.65 -9.38 -5.90
C GLU A 84 0.46 -8.77 -6.76
N GLU A 85 1.04 -9.58 -7.64
CA GLU A 85 2.07 -9.18 -8.59
C GLU A 85 1.53 -9.43 -10.00
N VAL A 86 1.54 -8.39 -10.84
CA VAL A 86 1.08 -8.42 -12.23
C VAL A 86 2.27 -8.10 -13.13
N PRO A 87 2.70 -9.03 -13.99
CA PRO A 87 3.71 -8.76 -15.01
C PRO A 87 3.31 -7.59 -15.90
N LEU A 88 4.25 -6.69 -16.22
CA LEU A 88 3.97 -5.55 -17.09
C LEU A 88 3.60 -5.96 -18.50
N ASP A 89 4.03 -7.14 -18.92
CA ASP A 89 3.71 -7.66 -20.22
C ASP A 89 2.22 -8.05 -20.28
N GLU A 90 1.61 -8.54 -19.19
CA GLU A 90 0.16 -8.79 -19.09
C GLU A 90 -0.70 -7.52 -19.11
N ILE A 91 -0.13 -6.35 -18.85
CA ILE A 91 -0.83 -5.07 -18.91
C ILE A 91 -0.85 -4.56 -20.34
N ASP A 92 -2.03 -4.50 -20.94
CA ASP A 92 -2.20 -3.98 -22.29
C ASP A 92 -2.22 -2.45 -22.28
N GLU A 93 -3.04 -1.83 -21.44
CA GLU A 93 -3.17 -0.37 -21.45
C GLU A 93 -3.42 0.20 -20.06
N VAL A 94 -2.80 1.36 -19.82
CA VAL A 94 -3.12 2.23 -18.69
C VAL A 94 -4.19 3.20 -19.15
N LEU A 95 -5.39 3.09 -18.61
CA LEU A 95 -6.54 3.90 -18.99
C LEU A 95 -6.37 5.36 -18.51
N PRO A 96 -7.09 6.33 -19.09
CA PRO A 96 -7.03 7.72 -18.64
C PRO A 96 -7.52 7.89 -17.20
N GLU A 97 -7.29 9.08 -16.64
CA GLU A 97 -7.86 9.46 -15.35
C GLU A 97 -9.41 9.49 -15.42
N ALA A 98 -10.05 9.28 -14.28
CA ALA A 98 -11.50 9.44 -14.19
C ALA A 98 -11.85 10.92 -14.45
N ASP A 99 -12.83 11.18 -15.32
CA ASP A 99 -13.32 12.53 -15.52
C ASP A 99 -14.30 12.87 -14.38
N PRO A 100 -13.98 13.82 -13.48
CA PRO A 100 -14.85 14.18 -12.36
C PRO A 100 -16.20 14.77 -12.80
N TYR A 101 -16.33 15.17 -14.07
CA TYR A 101 -17.52 15.79 -14.65
C TYR A 101 -18.32 14.84 -15.54
N ALA A 102 -17.89 13.58 -15.69
CA ALA A 102 -18.64 12.60 -16.45
C ALA A 102 -19.97 12.27 -15.75
N ASP A 103 -21.06 12.24 -16.53
CA ASP A 103 -22.40 11.87 -16.04
C ASP A 103 -22.47 10.41 -15.57
N GLU A 104 -21.65 9.53 -16.17
CA GLU A 104 -21.56 8.11 -15.85
C GLU A 104 -20.11 7.71 -15.52
N PRO A 105 -19.89 6.89 -14.48
CA PRO A 105 -18.56 6.41 -14.15
C PRO A 105 -18.05 5.47 -15.25
N GLN A 106 -16.75 5.54 -15.53
CA GLN A 106 -16.14 4.66 -16.52
C GLN A 106 -16.17 3.20 -16.04
N PRO A 107 -16.29 2.21 -16.94
CA PRO A 107 -16.39 0.79 -16.55
C PRO A 107 -15.28 0.32 -15.60
N TRP A 108 -14.05 0.82 -15.79
CA TRP A 108 -12.90 0.45 -14.97
C TRP A 108 -13.00 0.96 -13.53
N GLU A 109 -13.73 2.04 -13.25
CA GLU A 109 -13.89 2.59 -11.89
C GLU A 109 -14.64 1.62 -10.96
N SER A 110 -15.39 0.69 -11.55
CA SER A 110 -16.09 -0.39 -10.83
C SER A 110 -15.40 -1.76 -10.93
N ALA A 111 -14.27 -1.85 -11.65
CA ALA A 111 -13.56 -3.10 -11.85
C ALA A 111 -12.84 -3.58 -10.57
N ARG A 112 -12.38 -4.84 -10.57
CA ARG A 112 -11.64 -5.41 -9.43
C ARG A 112 -10.35 -4.61 -9.19
N SER A 113 -10.11 -4.19 -7.96
CA SER A 113 -8.78 -3.67 -7.58
C SER A 113 -7.73 -4.78 -7.50
N LEU A 114 -6.54 -4.52 -8.04
CA LEU A 114 -5.40 -5.40 -7.91
C LEU A 114 -5.00 -5.54 -6.42
N GLY A 115 -4.72 -6.76 -5.99
CA GLY A 115 -4.49 -7.11 -4.59
C GLY A 115 -5.59 -8.00 -4.02
N GLU A 116 -5.45 -8.35 -2.75
CA GLU A 116 -6.46 -9.16 -2.02
C GLU A 116 -7.75 -8.38 -1.70
N LEU A 117 -7.75 -7.08 -1.95
CA LEU A 117 -8.87 -6.20 -1.67
C LEU A 117 -9.82 -6.14 -2.87
N SER A 118 -11.12 -6.19 -2.61
CA SER A 118 -12.16 -6.05 -3.64
C SER A 118 -12.40 -4.61 -4.08
N ALA A 119 -11.88 -3.63 -3.33
CA ALA A 119 -12.01 -2.21 -3.61
C ALA A 119 -10.71 -1.44 -3.31
N VAL A 120 -10.57 -0.26 -3.91
CA VAL A 120 -9.44 0.64 -3.71
C VAL A 120 -9.29 1.00 -2.21
N PRO A 121 -8.08 0.87 -1.63
CA PRO A 121 -7.85 1.19 -0.22
C PRO A 121 -8.18 2.65 0.09
N ARG A 122 -8.66 2.93 1.32
CA ARG A 122 -8.97 4.30 1.76
C ARG A 122 -7.78 5.24 1.56
N ARG A 123 -8.04 6.48 1.10
CA ARG A 123 -7.03 7.54 0.83
C ARG A 123 -6.07 7.25 -0.33
N ARG A 124 -6.44 6.32 -1.22
CA ARG A 124 -5.72 6.02 -2.46
C ARG A 124 -6.70 6.21 -3.62
N THR A 125 -6.16 6.50 -4.79
CA THR A 125 -6.92 6.71 -6.02
C THR A 125 -6.75 5.49 -6.90
N GLY A 126 -7.84 5.06 -7.55
CA GLY A 126 -7.84 3.97 -8.51
C GLY A 126 -7.28 4.42 -9.86
N ILE A 127 -6.50 3.56 -10.50
CA ILE A 127 -5.95 3.73 -11.84
C ILE A 127 -6.47 2.57 -12.68
N GLY A 128 -7.27 2.88 -13.70
CA GLY A 128 -7.78 1.87 -14.62
C GLY A 128 -6.68 1.21 -15.43
N LEU A 129 -6.69 -0.12 -15.46
CA LEU A 129 -5.84 -0.94 -16.30
C LEU A 129 -6.72 -1.84 -17.16
N ARG A 130 -6.30 -2.02 -18.41
CA ARG A 130 -6.76 -3.09 -19.28
C ARG A 130 -5.67 -4.14 -19.38
N LEU A 131 -6.01 -5.38 -19.03
CA LEU A 131 -5.12 -6.53 -19.16
C LEU A 131 -5.20 -7.11 -20.58
N ARG A 132 -4.20 -7.90 -20.97
CA ARG A 132 -4.14 -8.54 -22.30
C ARG A 132 -5.32 -9.47 -22.60
N ASP A 133 -5.90 -10.07 -21.57
CA ASP A 133 -7.09 -10.91 -21.71
C ASP A 133 -8.37 -10.11 -21.97
N GLY A 134 -8.28 -8.77 -22.00
CA GLY A 134 -9.37 -7.84 -22.20
C GLY A 134 -10.11 -7.46 -20.92
N SER A 135 -9.73 -8.02 -19.77
CA SER A 135 -10.34 -7.68 -18.49
C SER A 135 -9.88 -6.31 -18.00
N LEU A 136 -10.74 -5.68 -17.19
CA LEU A 136 -10.44 -4.41 -16.52
C LEU A 136 -10.03 -4.68 -15.07
N ALA A 137 -9.03 -3.95 -14.62
CA ALA A 137 -8.56 -3.97 -13.24
C ALA A 137 -8.27 -2.54 -12.75
N GLN A 138 -8.22 -2.35 -11.44
CA GLN A 138 -7.81 -1.09 -10.83
C GLN A 138 -6.48 -1.27 -10.10
N ALA A 139 -5.41 -0.67 -10.62
CA ALA A 139 -4.26 -0.37 -9.78
C ALA A 139 -4.61 0.77 -8.81
N TRP A 140 -3.80 0.97 -7.78
CA TRP A 140 -4.02 2.05 -6.84
C TRP A 140 -2.69 2.60 -6.32
N ALA A 141 -2.68 3.88 -6.00
CA ALA A 141 -1.58 4.56 -5.31
C ALA A 141 -2.13 5.78 -4.58
N ARG A 142 -1.33 6.31 -3.64
CA ARG A 142 -1.60 7.63 -3.06
C ARG A 142 -1.11 8.74 -3.97
N ASP A 143 0.01 8.53 -4.66
CA ASP A 143 0.47 9.35 -5.78
C ASP A 143 0.08 8.64 -7.09
N ASP A 144 -1.18 8.82 -7.48
CA ASP A 144 -1.73 8.16 -8.67
C ASP A 144 -1.22 8.77 -9.98
N GLU A 145 -0.94 10.08 -10.00
CA GLU A 145 -0.31 10.74 -11.14
C GLU A 145 1.10 10.18 -11.37
N GLY A 146 1.92 10.09 -10.31
CA GLY A 146 3.27 9.53 -10.37
C GLY A 146 3.28 8.06 -10.78
N LEU A 147 2.41 7.23 -10.20
CA LEU A 147 2.29 5.82 -10.59
C LEU A 147 1.82 5.69 -12.04
N ARG A 148 0.81 6.47 -12.47
CA ARG A 148 0.29 6.41 -13.84
C ARG A 148 1.38 6.75 -14.85
N ALA A 149 2.11 7.85 -14.64
CA ALA A 149 3.20 8.26 -15.52
C ALA A 149 4.30 7.18 -15.61
N ALA A 150 4.74 6.65 -14.46
CA ALA A 150 5.76 5.61 -14.42
C ALA A 150 5.29 4.31 -15.07
N LEU A 151 4.04 3.89 -14.82
CA LEU A 151 3.45 2.67 -15.36
C LEU A 151 3.25 2.77 -16.88
N THR A 152 2.71 3.87 -17.38
CA THR A 152 2.56 4.11 -18.82
C THR A 152 3.91 4.03 -19.53
N ALA A 153 4.95 4.66 -18.97
CA ALA A 153 6.29 4.61 -19.53
C ALA A 153 6.89 3.18 -19.48
N ALA A 154 6.65 2.44 -18.39
CA ALA A 154 7.15 1.08 -18.24
C ALA A 154 6.45 0.10 -19.20
N VAL A 155 5.12 0.16 -19.33
CA VAL A 155 4.33 -0.66 -20.27
C VAL A 155 4.74 -0.39 -21.71
N ALA A 156 4.94 0.88 -22.09
CA ALA A 156 5.42 1.23 -23.43
C ALA A 156 6.80 0.61 -23.73
N ARG A 157 7.72 0.62 -22.76
CA ARG A 157 9.05 -0.01 -22.90
C ARG A 157 8.96 -1.53 -22.97
N ALA A 158 8.13 -2.17 -22.13
CA ALA A 158 7.93 -3.62 -22.15
C ALA A 158 7.37 -4.10 -23.49
N LYS A 159 6.40 -3.37 -24.06
CA LYS A 159 5.86 -3.64 -25.40
C LYS A 159 6.92 -3.48 -26.51
N GLY A 160 7.77 -2.46 -26.40
CA GLY A 160 8.85 -2.23 -27.36
C GLY A 160 9.99 -3.25 -27.31
N ALA A 161 10.23 -3.90 -26.16
CA ALA A 161 11.25 -4.93 -26.01
C ALA A 161 10.82 -6.31 -26.51
N GLY A 162 9.50 -6.54 -26.65
CA GLY A 162 8.93 -7.81 -27.13
C GLY A 162 8.61 -7.84 -28.63
N SER A 163 8.88 -6.76 -29.37
CA SER A 163 8.65 -6.64 -30.82
C SER A 163 9.95 -6.71 -31.62
#